data_AF-A0A2D5VIA5-F1
#
_entry.id   AF-A0A2D5VIA5-F1
#
_cell.length_a   1.000
_cell.length_b   1.000
_cell.length_c   1.000
_cell.angle_alpha   90.00
_cell.angle_beta   90.00
_cell.angle_gamma   90.00
#
_symmetry.space_group_name_H-M   'P 1'
#
loop_
_entity.id
_entity.type
_entity.pdbx_description
1 polymer ?
#
loop_
_entity_poly.entity_id
_entity_poly.type
_entity_poly.pdbx_seq_one_letter_code
_entity_poly.pdbx_strand_id
1 'polypeptide(L)'
;MRDERAKHGYLALCPDFLSGSSPEGSATDSFAFSDAARTVIFQLEAEQITMDLEALVKYDRNLSATKQKVSVLGFRWGSAPTFRYATNDDSLAAASVFYGRLLETSAMSRINCPTLRFLRPK
;
A
#
# COMPACT_ATOMS: atom_id res chain seq x y z
N MET A 1 -10.02 4.34 -8.31
CA MET A 1 -9.44 5.27 -7.32
C MET A 1 -8.19 5.96 -7.84
N ARG A 2 -7.21 5.23 -8.39
CA ARG A 2 -6.03 5.82 -9.04
C ARG A 2 -6.40 7.00 -9.96
N ASP A 3 -7.31 6.76 -10.91
CA ASP A 3 -7.71 7.78 -11.88
C ASP A 3 -8.49 8.94 -11.24
N GLU A 4 -9.17 8.70 -10.12
CA GLU A 4 -9.86 9.76 -9.38
C GLU A 4 -8.86 10.69 -8.69
N ARG A 5 -7.78 10.13 -8.12
CA ARG A 5 -6.67 10.92 -7.55
C ARG A 5 -5.92 11.69 -8.64
N ALA A 6 -5.72 11.08 -9.80
CA ALA A 6 -5.10 11.76 -10.95
C ALA A 6 -5.88 13.01 -11.39
N LYS A 7 -7.22 12.97 -11.36
CA LYS A 7 -8.07 14.13 -11.67
C LYS A 7 -7.85 15.32 -10.71
N HIS A 8 -7.44 15.06 -9.48
CA HIS A 8 -7.13 16.10 -8.49
C HIS A 8 -5.66 16.52 -8.47
N GLY A 9 -4.87 16.10 -9.48
CA GLY A 9 -3.47 16.51 -9.63
C GLY A 9 -2.47 15.67 -8.83
N TYR A 10 -2.85 14.48 -8.36
CA TYR A 10 -1.94 13.55 -7.71
C TYR A 10 -1.39 12.52 -8.69
N LEU A 11 -0.10 12.19 -8.59
CA LEU A 11 0.43 10.96 -9.17
C LEU A 11 0.01 9.79 -8.26
N ALA A 12 -0.70 8.82 -8.82
CA ALA A 12 -1.17 7.66 -8.07
C ALA A 12 -0.49 6.39 -8.58
N LEU A 13 0.37 5.81 -7.76
CA LEU A 13 1.05 4.54 -8.01
C LEU A 13 0.33 3.42 -7.26
N CYS A 14 0.07 2.30 -7.93
CA CYS A 14 -0.61 1.14 -7.36
C CYS A 14 0.19 -0.12 -7.75
N PRO A 15 1.09 -0.61 -6.89
CA PRO A 15 1.90 -1.78 -7.21
C PRO A 15 1.02 -3.03 -7.22
N ASP A 16 1.32 -3.94 -8.15
CA ASP A 16 0.75 -5.29 -8.13
C ASP A 16 1.68 -6.20 -7.31
N PHE A 17 1.34 -6.39 -6.03
CA PHE A 17 2.08 -7.25 -5.10
C PHE A 17 2.06 -8.74 -5.46
N LEU A 18 1.19 -9.17 -6.38
CA LEU A 18 1.14 -10.57 -6.84
C LEU A 18 2.01 -10.81 -8.08
N SER A 19 2.65 -9.77 -8.62
CA SER A 19 3.61 -9.91 -9.72
C SER A 19 4.69 -10.91 -9.34
N GLY A 20 4.92 -11.91 -10.18
CA GLY A 20 5.92 -12.95 -9.90
C GLY A 20 5.44 -14.07 -8.95
N SER A 21 4.22 -13.97 -8.43
CA SER A 21 3.67 -14.95 -7.47
C SER A 21 2.91 -16.10 -8.13
N SER A 22 2.64 -16.03 -9.44
CA SER A 22 2.14 -17.18 -10.21
C SER A 22 3.31 -18.06 -10.67
N PRO A 23 3.08 -19.36 -10.98
CA PRO A 23 4.11 -20.25 -11.51
C PRO A 23 4.80 -19.75 -12.79
N GLU A 24 4.15 -18.86 -13.55
CA GLU A 24 4.66 -18.27 -14.78
C GLU A 24 5.27 -16.87 -14.57
N GLY A 25 5.40 -16.41 -13.31
CA GLY A 25 5.94 -15.08 -12.99
C GLY A 25 4.97 -13.93 -13.31
N SER A 26 3.69 -14.23 -13.44
CA SER A 26 2.66 -13.34 -13.98
C SER A 26 2.02 -12.42 -12.94
N ALA A 27 1.23 -11.45 -13.41
CA ALA A 27 0.48 -10.48 -12.61
C ALA A 27 -0.81 -11.06 -12.00
N THR A 28 -1.53 -10.26 -11.20
CA THR A 28 -2.82 -10.61 -10.59
C THR A 28 -3.83 -11.19 -11.59
N ASP A 29 -3.85 -10.70 -12.83
CA ASP A 29 -4.83 -11.11 -13.86
C ASP A 29 -4.62 -12.55 -14.35
N SER A 30 -3.52 -13.21 -13.96
CA SER A 30 -3.23 -14.59 -14.36
C SER A 30 -3.85 -15.63 -13.42
N PHE A 31 -4.44 -15.21 -12.30
CA PHE A 31 -5.21 -16.09 -11.46
C PHE A 31 -6.60 -16.32 -12.08
N ALA A 32 -6.93 -17.59 -12.36
CA ALA A 32 -8.21 -17.96 -12.95
C ALA A 32 -9.44 -17.50 -12.13
N PHE A 33 -9.28 -17.36 -10.80
CA PHE A 33 -10.33 -16.94 -9.89
C PHE A 33 -9.81 -15.94 -8.85
N SER A 34 -10.64 -14.95 -8.51
CA SER A 34 -10.36 -13.95 -7.47
C SER A 34 -9.93 -14.57 -6.14
N ASP A 35 -10.49 -15.73 -5.78
CA ASP A 35 -10.16 -16.38 -4.51
C ASP A 35 -8.77 -17.00 -4.50
N ALA A 36 -8.25 -17.45 -5.65
CA ALA A 36 -6.87 -17.91 -5.77
C ALA A 36 -5.88 -16.75 -5.54
N ALA A 37 -6.13 -15.60 -6.17
CA ALA A 37 -5.35 -14.38 -5.93
C ALA A 37 -5.40 -13.93 -4.46
N ARG A 38 -6.58 -14.03 -3.82
CA ARG A 38 -6.71 -13.76 -2.38
C ARG A 38 -5.87 -14.70 -1.53
N THR A 39 -5.88 -16.00 -1.81
CA THR A 39 -5.07 -16.94 -1.01
C THR A 39 -3.60 -16.57 -1.07
N VAL A 40 -3.09 -16.27 -2.26
CA VAL A 40 -1.67 -15.89 -2.44
C VAL A 40 -1.35 -14.55 -1.78
N ILE A 41 -2.23 -13.54 -1.87
CA ILE A 41 -1.94 -12.22 -1.26
C ILE A 41 -1.79 -12.28 0.27
N PHE A 42 -2.45 -13.25 0.92
CA PHE A 42 -2.31 -13.49 2.36
C PHE A 42 -1.08 -14.31 2.74
N GLN A 43 -0.38 -14.89 1.77
CA GLN A 43 0.85 -15.67 1.95
C GLN A 43 2.12 -14.87 1.64
N LEU A 44 1.98 -13.63 1.14
CA LEU A 44 3.13 -12.77 0.84
C LEU A 44 3.88 -12.38 2.11
N GLU A 45 5.21 -12.41 2.02
CA GLU A 45 6.11 -11.96 3.08
C GLU A 45 5.99 -10.44 3.30
N ALA A 46 5.83 -10.04 4.56
CA ALA A 46 5.58 -8.64 4.93
C ALA A 46 6.78 -7.73 4.61
N GLU A 47 7.98 -8.29 4.67
CA GLU A 47 9.24 -7.66 4.31
C GLU A 47 9.29 -7.36 2.81
N GLN A 48 8.89 -8.30 1.95
CA GLN A 48 8.82 -8.08 0.50
C GLN A 48 7.88 -6.94 0.15
N ILE A 49 6.67 -6.95 0.72
CA ILE A 49 5.69 -5.86 0.53
C ILE A 49 6.26 -4.50 0.94
N THR A 50 7.04 -4.48 2.03
CA THR A 50 7.69 -3.27 2.53
C THR A 50 8.74 -2.77 1.54
N MET A 51 9.59 -3.66 1.03
CA MET A 51 10.62 -3.34 0.03
C MET A 51 10.01 -2.85 -1.28
N ASP A 52 8.91 -3.46 -1.73
CA ASP A 52 8.19 -3.03 -2.95
C ASP A 52 7.65 -1.61 -2.79
N LEU A 53 7.05 -1.30 -1.63
CA LEU A 53 6.59 0.05 -1.32
C LEU A 53 7.74 1.06 -1.26
N GLU A 54 8.86 0.68 -0.62
CA GLU A 54 10.06 1.54 -0.56
C GLU A 54 10.63 1.83 -1.95
N ALA A 55 10.72 0.81 -2.82
CA ALA A 55 11.16 0.96 -4.20
C ALA A 55 10.24 1.91 -4.97
N LEU A 56 8.93 1.82 -4.76
CA LEU A 56 7.93 2.67 -5.41
C LEU A 56 8.03 4.13 -4.93
N VAL A 57 8.19 4.36 -3.64
CA VAL A 57 8.40 5.71 -3.07
C VAL A 57 9.72 6.31 -3.57
N LYS A 58 10.78 5.51 -3.64
CA LYS A 58 12.06 5.95 -4.21
C LYS A 58 11.92 6.30 -5.69
N TYR A 59 11.16 5.52 -6.45
CA TYR A 59 10.85 5.82 -7.84
C TYR A 59 10.09 7.13 -7.97
N ASP A 60 9.01 7.32 -7.21
CA ASP A 60 8.20 8.55 -7.19
C ASP A 60 9.04 9.81 -6.93
N ARG A 61 9.95 9.74 -5.95
CA ARG A 61 10.84 10.86 -5.58
C ARG A 61 11.84 11.24 -6.65
N ASN A 62 12.15 10.34 -7.59
CA ASN A 62 13.05 10.61 -8.71
C ASN A 62 12.33 11.18 -9.94
N LEU A 63 10.99 11.24 -9.94
CA LEU A 63 10.23 11.81 -11.05
C LEU A 63 10.20 13.34 -10.94
N SER A 64 10.53 14.03 -12.04
CA SER A 64 10.48 15.50 -12.10
C SER A 64 9.07 16.08 -11.93
N ALA A 65 8.04 15.26 -12.12
CA ALA A 65 6.63 15.66 -12.00
C ALA A 65 6.10 15.68 -10.56
N THR A 66 6.85 15.17 -9.58
CA THR A 66 6.39 15.03 -8.20
C THR A 66 7.04 16.07 -7.29
N LYS A 67 6.32 16.48 -6.23
CA LYS A 67 6.79 17.50 -5.27
C LYS A 67 7.41 16.88 -4.02
N GLN A 68 7.96 15.67 -4.14
CA GLN A 68 8.58 14.88 -3.05
C GLN A 68 7.68 14.58 -1.83
N LYS A 69 6.40 14.94 -1.86
CA LYS A 69 5.42 14.60 -0.82
C LYS A 69 4.69 13.33 -1.22
N VAL A 70 4.88 12.28 -0.43
CA VAL A 70 4.29 10.96 -0.65
C VAL A 70 3.29 10.65 0.46
N SER A 71 2.11 10.17 0.08
CA SER A 71 1.11 9.64 1.01
C SER A 71 0.77 8.22 0.61
N VAL A 72 0.59 7.35 1.61
CA VAL A 72 0.24 5.95 1.37
C VAL A 72 -1.17 5.68 1.87
N LEU A 73 -1.93 4.91 1.09
CA LEU A 73 -3.28 4.55 1.47
C LEU A 73 -3.61 3.11 1.09
N GLY A 74 -4.51 2.48 1.84
CA GLY A 74 -4.82 1.07 1.65
C GLY A 74 -6.22 0.66 2.11
N PHE A 75 -6.81 -0.25 1.34
CA PHE A 75 -8.18 -0.75 1.52
C PHE A 75 -8.18 -2.21 1.96
N ARG A 76 -9.02 -2.55 2.94
CA ARG A 76 -9.18 -3.93 3.44
C ARG A 76 -7.82 -4.54 3.79
N TRP A 77 -7.32 -5.48 3.00
CA TRP A 77 -6.00 -6.11 3.19
C TRP A 77 -4.89 -5.06 3.17
N GLY A 78 -4.95 -4.10 2.25
CA GLY A 78 -3.93 -3.07 2.07
C GLY A 78 -3.78 -2.10 3.25
N SER A 79 -4.69 -2.12 4.23
CA SER A 79 -4.53 -1.33 5.45
C SER A 79 -3.36 -1.81 6.31
N ALA A 80 -3.09 -3.12 6.36
CA ALA A 80 -1.96 -3.65 7.15
C ALA A 80 -0.60 -3.24 6.54
N PRO A 81 -0.34 -3.42 5.24
CA PRO A 81 0.82 -2.86 4.56
C PRO A 81 0.96 -1.34 4.73
N THR A 82 -0.14 -0.59 4.61
CA THR A 82 -0.12 0.88 4.76
C THR A 82 0.35 1.29 6.16
N PHE A 83 -0.23 0.70 7.21
CA PHE A 83 0.21 1.00 8.57
C PHE A 83 1.65 0.57 8.82
N ARG A 84 2.04 -0.63 8.37
CA ARG A 84 3.41 -1.12 8.54
C ARG A 84 4.42 -0.20 7.86
N TYR A 85 4.12 0.22 6.63
CA TYR A 85 5.01 1.13 5.91
C TYR A 85 5.08 2.50 6.59
N ALA A 86 3.96 2.98 7.14
CA ALA A 86 3.93 4.22 7.92
C ALA A 86 4.73 4.15 9.24
N THR A 87 5.04 2.95 9.76
CA THR A 87 5.97 2.79 10.89
C THR A 87 7.43 2.69 10.46
N ASN A 88 7.71 2.60 9.16
CA ASN A 88 9.03 2.36 8.59
C ASN A 88 9.58 3.57 7.81
N ASP A 89 8.71 4.49 7.35
CA ASP A 89 9.10 5.71 6.64
C ASP A 89 8.62 6.97 7.39
N ASP A 90 9.57 7.69 7.95
CA ASP A 90 9.36 8.93 8.71
C ASP A 90 9.13 10.17 7.83
N SER A 91 9.25 10.03 6.52
CA SER A 91 9.13 11.13 5.55
C SER A 91 7.79 11.15 4.81
N LEU A 92 6.84 10.30 5.21
CA LEU A 92 5.48 10.31 4.66
C LEU A 92 4.71 11.57 5.05
N ALA A 93 4.00 12.15 4.09
CA ALA A 93 3.15 13.31 4.32
C ALA A 93 1.85 12.93 5.06
N ALA A 94 1.33 11.72 4.82
CA ALA A 94 0.16 11.17 5.50
C ALA A 94 -0.02 9.66 5.20
N ALA A 95 -0.72 8.98 6.08
CA ALA A 95 -1.22 7.61 5.87
C ALA A 95 -2.75 7.56 5.98
N SER A 96 -3.41 6.75 5.15
CA SER A 96 -4.87 6.58 5.21
C SER A 96 -5.31 5.13 5.02
N VAL A 97 -6.07 4.61 5.97
CA VAL A 97 -6.55 3.23 5.92
C VAL A 97 -8.07 3.16 5.86
N PHE A 98 -8.59 2.24 5.06
CA PHE A 98 -10.00 2.10 4.80
C PHE A 98 -10.46 0.67 5.11
N TYR A 99 -11.32 0.55 6.13
CA TYR A 99 -12.05 -0.66 6.54
C TYR A 99 -11.19 -1.94 6.67
N GLY A 100 -9.91 -1.78 7.02
CA GLY A 100 -8.99 -2.88 7.29
C GLY A 100 -8.72 -3.13 8.77
N ARG A 101 -7.92 -4.19 9.02
CA ARG A 101 -7.51 -4.65 10.35
C ARG A 101 -6.51 -3.67 10.97
N LEU A 102 -6.53 -3.59 12.31
CA LEU A 102 -5.56 -2.81 13.09
C LEU A 102 -4.20 -3.51 13.16
N LEU A 103 -3.14 -2.71 13.28
CA LEU A 103 -1.89 -3.18 13.87
C LEU A 103 -1.99 -3.14 15.40
N GLU A 104 -1.11 -3.88 16.06
CA GLU A 104 -0.89 -3.77 17.50
C GLU A 104 -0.60 -2.32 17.92
N THR A 105 -1.19 -1.88 19.03
CA THR A 105 -1.12 -0.49 19.51
C THR A 105 0.32 0.00 19.72
N SER A 106 1.22 -0.89 20.13
CA SER A 106 2.64 -0.59 20.31
C SER A 106 3.40 -0.31 19.01
N ALA A 107 2.92 -0.81 17.87
CA ALA A 107 3.52 -0.49 16.57
C ALA A 107 3.08 0.89 16.07
N MET A 108 1.84 1.29 16.38
CA MET A 108 1.29 2.57 15.92
C MET A 108 1.99 3.79 16.53
N SER A 109 2.63 3.66 17.71
CA SER A 109 3.40 4.76 18.31
C SER A 109 4.63 5.18 17.51
N ARG A 110 5.08 4.35 16.55
CA ARG A 110 6.19 4.66 15.65
C ARG A 110 5.77 5.44 14.40
N ILE A 111 4.48 5.66 14.18
CA ILE A 111 4.00 6.39 13.00
C ILE A 111 4.28 7.88 13.20
N ASN A 112 5.10 8.45 12.30
CA ASN A 112 5.55 9.84 12.38
C ASN A 112 4.78 10.81 11.45
N CYS A 113 3.66 10.37 10.87
CA CYS A 113 2.84 11.20 9.98
C CYS A 113 1.34 11.22 10.39
N PRO A 114 0.58 12.25 9.99
CA PRO A 114 -0.87 12.28 10.17
C PRO A 114 -1.54 11.03 9.58
N THR A 115 -2.31 10.33 10.39
CA THR A 115 -2.93 9.06 10.01
C THR A 115 -4.44 9.09 10.18
N LEU A 116 -5.18 8.85 9.10
CA LEU A 116 -6.65 8.82 9.09
C LEU A 116 -7.15 7.39 8.88
N ARG A 117 -8.17 7.01 9.66
CA ARG A 117 -8.82 5.70 9.55
C ARG A 117 -10.29 5.82 9.26
N PHE A 118 -10.73 5.16 8.20
CA PHE A 118 -12.12 5.02 7.83
C PHE A 118 -12.63 3.66 8.27
N LEU A 119 -13.62 3.65 9.17
CA LEU A 119 -14.25 2.44 9.68
C LEU A 119 -15.54 2.14 8.93
N ARG A 120 -15.93 0.86 8.85
CA ARG A 120 -17.31 0.55 8.51
C ARG A 120 -18.22 0.92 9.69
N PRO A 121 -19.36 1.57 9.45
CA PRO A 121 -20.41 1.68 10.45
C PRO A 121 -20.79 0.28 10.96
N LYS A 122 -21.15 0.20 12.25
CA LYS A 122 -21.70 -1.03 12.84
C LYS A 122 -23.09 -1.30 12.30
#